data_AF-A0A238UDK3-F1
#
_entry.id   AF-A0A238UDK3-F1
#
_cell.length_a   1.000
_cell.length_b   1.000
_cell.length_c   1.000
_cell.angle_alpha   90.00
_cell.angle_beta   90.00
_cell.angle_gamma   90.00
#
_symmetry.space_group_name_H-M   'P 1'
#
loop_
_entity.id
_entity.type
_entity.pdbx_description
1 polymer ?
#
loop_
_entity_poly.entity_id
_entity_poly.type
_entity_poly.pdbx_seq_one_letter_code
_entity_poly.pdbx_strand_id
1 'polypeptide(L)'
;MKTYQLTLFLICLYFLTSCKKDEYIQLKLPKENLEIHSFGLEQMGRKENKIILKNSKSYKELEKYISELDSLKTTESINFQPKYTIVSDSFKLSLNNEKLGIEYLTKEKKHIKLIKDIHYEEVFSLNFLGSEANEYKKYGDFYGIGRFKKDTYLFCGLAPDSVKYWYKKGDWKFLNKEKQLVAEGTFDVFTDTIKGHGGCFYPYKYSKIDTKKWKFYNGEQELTTPSLSLIYQLEKLKITD
;
A
#
# COMPACT_ATOMS: atom_id res chain seq x y z
N MET A 1 9.08 66.34 -27.77
CA MET A 1 9.72 65.66 -26.60
C MET A 1 8.74 65.05 -25.58
N LYS A 2 7.43 64.93 -25.84
CA LYS A 2 6.46 64.36 -24.86
C LYS A 2 6.03 62.91 -25.12
N THR A 3 6.35 62.34 -26.28
CA THR A 3 5.91 60.98 -26.67
C THR A 3 6.78 59.87 -26.09
N TYR A 4 8.08 60.11 -25.85
CA TYR A 4 9.00 59.11 -25.31
C TYR A 4 8.78 58.77 -23.82
N GLN A 5 8.19 59.68 -23.03
CA GLN A 5 7.86 59.39 -21.63
C GLN A 5 6.64 58.47 -21.50
N LEU A 6 5.71 58.51 -22.47
CA LEU A 6 4.49 57.69 -22.42
C LEU A 6 4.78 56.22 -22.76
N THR A 7 5.67 55.97 -23.71
CA THR A 7 6.08 54.60 -24.10
C THR A 7 6.89 53.91 -23.02
N LEU A 8 7.75 54.64 -22.30
CA LEU A 8 8.51 54.06 -21.18
C LEU A 8 7.61 53.63 -20.02
N PHE A 9 6.56 54.41 -19.73
CA PHE A 9 5.59 54.12 -18.66
C PHE A 9 4.74 52.86 -18.97
N LEU A 10 4.36 52.68 -20.24
CA LEU A 10 3.63 51.49 -20.72
C LEU A 10 4.48 50.21 -20.64
N ILE A 11 5.79 50.29 -20.90
CA ILE A 11 6.70 49.14 -20.76
C ILE A 11 6.84 48.75 -19.28
N CYS A 12 7.01 49.72 -18.37
CA CYS A 12 7.07 49.44 -16.92
C CYS A 12 5.77 48.84 -16.37
N LEU A 13 4.60 49.27 -16.87
CA LEU A 13 3.31 48.67 -16.50
C LEU A 13 3.14 47.24 -17.03
N TYR A 14 3.71 46.91 -18.19
CA TYR A 14 3.72 45.55 -18.73
C TYR A 14 4.61 44.60 -17.91
N PHE A 15 5.70 45.10 -17.33
CA PHE A 15 6.56 44.29 -16.46
C PHE A 15 5.98 44.07 -15.06
N LEU A 16 5.13 44.98 -14.56
CA LEU A 16 4.49 44.84 -13.24
C LEU A 16 3.32 43.84 -13.22
N THR A 17 2.74 43.50 -14.37
CA THR A 17 1.65 42.51 -14.46
C THR A 17 2.14 41.09 -14.74
N SER A 18 3.45 40.89 -14.99
CA SER A 18 4.06 39.55 -15.11
C SER A 18 4.57 39.01 -13.78
N CYS A 19 3.96 39.41 -12.66
CA CYS A 19 4.10 38.68 -11.42
C CYS A 19 3.30 37.38 -11.59
N LYS A 20 3.97 36.31 -12.02
CA LYS A 20 3.41 34.95 -12.07
C LYS A 20 2.79 34.68 -10.71
N LYS A 21 1.46 34.68 -10.68
CA LYS A 21 0.69 34.25 -9.51
C LYS A 21 1.08 32.79 -9.31
N ASP A 22 1.81 32.49 -8.23
CA ASP A 22 2.14 31.11 -7.90
C ASP A 22 0.83 30.34 -7.82
N GLU A 23 0.61 29.49 -8.82
CA GLU A 23 -0.60 28.71 -8.95
C GLU A 23 -0.52 27.63 -7.87
N TYR A 24 -1.24 27.85 -6.77
CA TYR A 24 -1.30 26.88 -5.68
C TYR A 24 -1.94 25.59 -6.22
N ILE A 25 -1.11 24.58 -6.49
CA ILE A 25 -1.56 23.26 -6.87
C ILE A 25 -2.20 22.61 -5.65
N GLN A 26 -3.52 22.58 -5.59
CA GLN A 26 -4.24 21.76 -4.61
C GLN A 26 -4.09 20.28 -4.98
N LEU A 27 -3.14 19.61 -4.33
CA LEU A 27 -3.00 18.16 -4.45
C LEU A 27 -4.17 17.45 -3.78
N LYS A 28 -4.69 16.43 -4.45
CA LYS A 28 -5.69 15.51 -3.90
C LYS A 28 -5.22 14.09 -4.13
N LEU A 29 -5.34 13.24 -3.12
CA LEU A 29 -5.11 11.82 -3.32
C LEU A 29 -6.13 11.24 -4.30
N PRO A 30 -5.70 10.27 -5.13
CA PRO A 30 -6.60 9.59 -6.04
C PRO A 30 -7.58 8.74 -5.24
N LYS A 31 -8.86 8.72 -5.67
CA LYS A 31 -9.96 8.04 -4.97
C LYS A 31 -9.91 6.52 -5.14
N GLU A 32 -8.78 5.89 -4.84
CA GLU A 32 -8.47 4.48 -5.04
C GLU A 32 -7.52 3.95 -3.95
N ASN A 33 -7.20 2.65 -4.02
CA ASN A 33 -6.29 2.01 -3.09
C ASN A 33 -4.83 2.28 -3.48
N LEU A 34 -4.00 2.63 -2.50
CA LEU A 34 -2.58 2.98 -2.72
C LEU A 34 -1.68 1.81 -2.30
N GLU A 35 -0.55 1.60 -2.97
CA GLU A 35 0.47 0.63 -2.56
C GLU A 35 1.65 1.33 -1.90
N ILE A 36 2.20 0.78 -0.83
CA ILE A 36 3.43 1.24 -0.19
C ILE A 36 4.53 0.21 -0.47
N HIS A 37 5.68 0.70 -0.92
CA HIS A 37 6.92 -0.05 -1.14
C HIS A 37 7.99 0.49 -0.19
N SER A 38 8.75 -0.39 0.48
CA SER A 38 9.78 0.00 1.45
C SER A 38 11.18 -0.48 1.02
N PHE A 39 12.06 0.44 0.65
CA PHE A 39 13.34 0.08 0.02
C PHE A 39 14.39 -0.50 0.98
N GLY A 40 14.30 -0.21 2.29
CA GLY A 40 15.26 -0.70 3.28
C GLY A 40 15.13 -2.19 3.60
N LEU A 41 13.90 -2.72 3.52
CA LEU A 41 13.62 -4.15 3.76
C LEU A 41 13.93 -5.00 2.52
N GLU A 42 13.77 -4.44 1.32
CA GLU A 42 14.07 -5.13 0.06
C GLU A 42 15.54 -5.55 -0.07
N GLN A 43 16.48 -4.73 0.39
CA GLN A 43 17.91 -5.09 0.40
C GLN A 43 18.25 -6.22 1.37
N MET A 44 17.39 -6.47 2.36
CA MET A 44 17.48 -7.61 3.28
C MET A 44 16.65 -8.82 2.81
N GLY A 45 16.18 -8.82 1.56
CA GLY A 45 15.34 -9.87 0.98
C GLY A 45 13.87 -9.82 1.39
N ARG A 46 13.44 -8.82 2.18
CA ARG A 46 12.07 -8.69 2.68
C ARG A 46 11.30 -7.67 1.84
N LYS A 47 10.49 -8.14 0.90
CA LYS A 47 9.54 -7.28 0.17
C LYS A 47 8.26 -7.09 0.98
N GLU A 48 8.16 -5.97 1.69
CA GLU A 48 6.88 -5.54 2.27
C GLU A 48 6.16 -4.58 1.32
N ASN A 49 5.37 -5.14 0.42
CA ASN A 49 4.39 -4.37 -0.36
C ASN A 49 3.10 -4.29 0.46
N LYS A 50 2.76 -3.10 0.95
CA LYS A 50 1.55 -2.84 1.75
C LYS A 50 0.50 -2.13 0.89
N ILE A 51 -0.78 -2.23 1.23
CA ILE A 51 -1.86 -1.47 0.58
C ILE A 51 -2.55 -0.59 1.61
N ILE A 52 -2.79 0.68 1.26
CA ILE A 52 -3.65 1.60 1.98
C ILE A 52 -5.02 1.60 1.29
N LEU A 53 -6.05 1.07 1.95
CA LEU A 53 -7.40 1.13 1.40
C LEU A 53 -7.93 2.55 1.39
N LYS A 54 -8.65 2.86 0.32
CA LYS A 54 -9.59 3.97 0.28
C LYS A 54 -10.52 3.93 1.50
N ASN A 55 -10.68 5.07 2.18
CA ASN A 55 -11.47 5.26 3.41
C ASN A 55 -10.88 4.67 4.71
N SER A 56 -9.73 3.99 4.67
CA SER A 56 -9.05 3.56 5.90
C SER A 56 -8.58 4.77 6.71
N LYS A 57 -8.31 4.55 8.01
CA LYS A 57 -7.72 5.58 8.88
C LYS A 57 -6.40 6.11 8.29
N SER A 58 -5.52 5.22 7.85
CA SER A 58 -4.23 5.55 7.22
C SER A 58 -4.40 6.34 5.92
N TYR A 59 -5.43 6.04 5.11
CA TYR A 59 -5.75 6.83 3.92
C TYR A 59 -6.16 8.25 4.30
N LYS A 60 -7.04 8.41 5.30
CA LYS A 60 -7.49 9.73 5.76
C LYS A 60 -6.34 10.54 6.37
N GLU A 61 -5.44 9.89 7.09
CA GLU A 61 -4.22 10.52 7.63
C GLU A 61 -3.29 10.97 6.50
N LEU A 62 -3.08 10.14 5.49
CA LEU A 62 -2.32 10.53 4.30
C LEU A 62 -3.01 11.64 3.51
N GLU A 63 -4.33 11.57 3.34
CA GLU A 63 -5.12 12.59 2.64
C GLU A 63 -5.00 13.95 3.31
N LYS A 64 -5.13 13.95 4.64
CA LYS A 64 -4.92 15.13 5.47
C LYS A 64 -3.50 15.68 5.28
N TYR A 65 -2.48 14.82 5.41
CA TYR A 65 -1.08 15.20 5.21
C TYR A 65 -0.86 15.85 3.83
N ILE A 66 -1.31 15.21 2.75
CA ILE A 66 -1.18 15.74 1.39
C ILE A 66 -1.90 17.08 1.22
N SER A 67 -3.07 17.24 1.82
CA SER A 67 -3.85 18.48 1.72
C SER A 67 -3.23 19.65 2.48
N GLU A 68 -2.40 19.36 3.49
CA GLU A 68 -1.69 20.33 4.32
C GLU A 68 -0.28 20.62 3.80
N LEU A 69 0.16 19.96 2.71
CA LEU A 69 1.46 20.21 2.11
C LEU A 69 1.52 21.62 1.51
N ASP A 70 2.51 22.37 1.96
CA ASP A 70 2.90 23.67 1.46
C ASP A 70 4.26 23.61 0.75
N SER A 71 4.64 24.71 0.09
CA SER A 71 6.02 24.90 -0.43
C SER A 71 6.51 23.86 -1.45
N LEU A 72 5.60 23.21 -2.18
CA LEU A 72 5.94 22.27 -3.24
C LEU A 72 6.50 23.00 -4.47
N LYS A 73 7.67 22.56 -4.93
CA LYS A 73 8.33 23.11 -6.12
C LYS A 73 8.21 22.17 -7.30
N THR A 74 7.79 22.67 -8.45
CA THR A 74 7.84 21.91 -9.70
C THR A 74 9.29 21.59 -10.07
N THR A 75 9.54 20.37 -10.52
CA THR A 75 10.87 19.90 -10.95
C THR A 75 10.75 19.07 -12.23
N GLU A 76 11.82 19.00 -13.02
CA GLU A 76 11.89 18.10 -14.18
C GLU A 76 12.12 16.64 -13.76
N SER A 77 12.77 16.43 -12.61
CA SER A 77 13.13 15.10 -12.11
C SER A 77 13.11 15.01 -10.58
N ILE A 78 12.79 13.81 -10.08
CA ILE A 78 12.84 13.45 -8.67
C ILE A 78 13.98 12.45 -8.50
N ASN A 79 15.15 12.97 -8.09
CA ASN A 79 16.40 12.20 -8.02
C ASN A 79 16.84 12.05 -6.55
N PHE A 80 16.18 11.16 -5.80
CA PHE A 80 16.66 10.69 -4.50
C PHE A 80 16.26 9.24 -4.29
N GLN A 81 16.99 8.53 -3.44
CA GLN A 81 16.64 7.17 -3.04
C GLN A 81 15.53 7.21 -1.99
N PRO A 82 14.30 6.75 -2.30
CA PRO A 82 13.22 6.73 -1.33
C PRO A 82 13.45 5.65 -0.27
N LYS A 83 13.06 5.95 0.97
CA LYS A 83 12.83 4.95 2.02
C LYS A 83 11.46 4.29 1.85
N TYR A 84 10.46 5.09 1.49
CA TYR A 84 9.10 4.65 1.19
C TYR A 84 8.62 5.24 -0.13
N THR A 85 7.84 4.45 -0.86
CA THR A 85 7.18 4.88 -2.09
C THR A 85 5.72 4.45 -2.05
N ILE A 86 4.80 5.41 -2.12
CA ILE A 86 3.35 5.19 -2.18
C ILE A 86 2.89 5.39 -3.62
N VAL A 87 2.22 4.42 -4.24
CA VAL A 87 1.86 4.47 -5.67
C VAL A 87 0.41 4.07 -5.95
N SER A 88 -0.10 4.65 -7.02
CA SER A 88 -1.33 4.28 -7.72
C SER A 88 -1.13 4.49 -9.22
N ASP A 89 -2.17 4.28 -10.04
CA ASP A 89 -2.07 4.41 -11.50
C ASP A 89 -1.78 5.85 -11.95
N SER A 90 -2.15 6.84 -11.13
CA SER A 90 -2.05 8.26 -11.47
C SER A 90 -1.24 9.09 -10.46
N PHE A 91 -0.69 8.45 -9.42
CA PHE A 91 -0.03 9.14 -8.32
C PHE A 91 1.16 8.32 -7.80
N LYS A 92 2.24 9.01 -7.46
CA LYS A 92 3.40 8.44 -6.77
C LYS A 92 3.95 9.45 -5.77
N LEU A 93 4.03 9.06 -4.51
CA LEU A 93 4.75 9.77 -3.46
C LEU A 93 6.00 8.99 -3.10
N SER A 94 7.14 9.66 -3.09
CA SER A 94 8.43 9.13 -2.68
C SER A 94 8.93 9.91 -1.48
N LEU A 95 9.47 9.22 -0.49
CA LEU A 95 9.85 9.84 0.78
C LEU A 95 11.17 9.24 1.28
N ASN A 96 12.11 10.07 1.72
CA ASN A 96 13.22 9.66 2.56
C ASN A 96 13.31 10.57 3.82
N ASN A 97 14.46 10.62 4.50
CA ASN A 97 14.59 11.40 5.72
C ASN A 97 14.67 12.93 5.50
N GLU A 98 14.86 13.36 4.25
CA GLU A 98 15.21 14.75 3.91
C GLU A 98 14.31 15.32 2.81
N LYS A 99 13.70 14.46 1.98
CA LYS A 99 12.96 14.85 0.79
C LYS A 99 11.65 14.09 0.63
N LEU A 100 10.66 14.82 0.14
CA LEU A 100 9.40 14.33 -0.37
C LEU A 100 9.30 14.67 -1.86
N GLY A 101 8.95 13.67 -2.66
CA GLY A 101 8.68 13.81 -4.09
C GLY A 101 7.28 13.33 -4.41
N ILE A 102 6.53 14.09 -5.21
CA ILE A 102 5.19 13.72 -5.68
C ILE A 102 5.18 13.79 -7.21
N GLU A 103 4.78 12.69 -7.84
CA GLU A 103 4.52 12.60 -9.26
C GLU A 103 3.03 12.30 -9.46
N TYR A 104 2.36 13.00 -10.36
CA TYR A 104 0.97 12.69 -10.70
C TYR A 104 0.63 13.02 -12.15
N LEU A 105 -0.37 12.31 -12.66
CA LEU A 105 -0.92 12.51 -14.00
C LEU A 105 -2.20 13.36 -13.92
N THR A 106 -2.23 14.48 -14.67
CA THR A 106 -3.46 15.27 -14.80
C THR A 106 -4.49 14.54 -15.68
N LYS A 107 -5.74 15.04 -15.71
CA LYS A 107 -6.78 14.52 -16.61
C LYS A 107 -6.38 14.59 -18.08
N GLU A 108 -5.57 15.58 -18.45
CA GLU A 108 -5.00 15.79 -19.78
C GLU A 108 -3.73 14.95 -20.01
N LYS A 109 -3.44 13.97 -19.13
CA LYS A 109 -2.24 13.12 -19.16
C LYS A 109 -0.92 13.89 -19.07
N LYS A 110 -0.93 15.12 -18.55
CA LYS A 110 0.31 15.84 -18.24
C LYS A 110 0.94 15.25 -17.00
N HIS A 111 2.23 14.97 -17.06
CA HIS A 111 2.98 14.45 -15.93
C HIS A 111 3.59 15.62 -15.14
N ILE A 112 3.12 15.83 -13.92
CA ILE A 112 3.61 16.87 -13.02
C ILE A 112 4.45 16.22 -11.92
N LYS A 113 5.61 16.82 -11.64
CA LYS A 113 6.53 16.36 -10.60
C LYS A 113 6.80 17.52 -9.65
N LEU A 114 6.61 17.26 -8.37
CA LEU A 114 6.76 18.20 -7.27
C LEU A 114 7.77 17.65 -6.28
N ILE A 115 8.58 18.53 -5.69
CA ILE A 115 9.56 18.18 -4.68
C ILE A 115 9.53 19.18 -3.53
N LYS A 116 9.75 18.68 -2.32
CA LYS A 116 9.84 19.45 -1.08
C LYS A 116 10.94 18.86 -0.20
N ASP A 117 11.75 19.74 0.40
CA ASP A 117 12.64 19.36 1.49
C ASP A 117 11.81 19.25 2.78
N ILE A 118 12.01 18.18 3.54
CA ILE A 118 11.24 17.87 4.75
C ILE A 118 12.17 17.65 5.94
N HIS A 119 11.67 17.94 7.13
CA HIS A 119 12.37 17.62 8.38
C HIS A 119 12.03 16.21 8.86
N TYR A 120 12.94 15.63 9.65
CA TYR A 120 12.76 14.28 10.21
C TYR A 120 11.45 14.13 11.02
N GLU A 121 10.97 15.20 11.64
CA GLU A 121 9.70 15.23 12.40
C GLU A 121 8.48 15.01 11.49
N GLU A 122 8.53 15.54 10.26
CA GLU A 122 7.50 15.34 9.24
C GLU A 122 7.45 13.87 8.80
N VAL A 123 8.60 13.21 8.69
CA VAL A 123 8.70 11.77 8.39
C VAL A 123 8.09 10.93 9.50
N PHE A 124 8.25 11.32 10.77
CA PHE A 124 7.64 10.61 11.91
C PHE A 124 6.11 10.74 11.94
N SER A 125 5.54 11.83 11.41
CA SER A 125 4.09 11.97 11.27
C SER A 125 3.49 10.91 10.32
N LEU A 126 4.33 10.33 9.45
CA LEU A 126 4.00 9.25 8.52
C LEU A 126 4.32 7.86 9.09
N ASN A 127 4.48 7.71 10.41
CA ASN A 127 4.75 6.43 11.07
C ASN A 127 3.70 5.33 10.80
N PHE A 128 2.48 5.69 10.37
CA PHE A 128 1.48 4.71 9.92
C PHE A 128 1.92 3.94 8.66
N LEU A 129 2.90 4.44 7.91
CA LEU A 129 3.56 3.70 6.83
C LEU A 129 4.44 2.56 7.38
N GLY A 130 4.85 2.66 8.65
CA GLY A 130 5.78 1.76 9.33
C GLY A 130 5.14 0.65 10.17
N SER A 131 3.99 0.84 10.83
CA SER A 131 3.52 -0.11 11.86
C SER A 131 2.02 -0.50 11.85
N GLU A 132 1.77 -1.81 11.78
CA GLU A 132 0.76 -2.64 12.48
C GLU A 132 -0.76 -2.38 12.36
N ALA A 133 -1.25 -1.47 11.53
CA ALA A 133 -2.70 -1.31 11.34
C ALA A 133 -3.21 -2.10 10.11
N ASN A 134 -3.66 -3.35 10.34
CA ASN A 134 -4.36 -4.21 9.36
C ASN A 134 -3.59 -4.43 8.03
N GLU A 135 -2.50 -5.18 8.12
CA GLU A 135 -1.54 -5.41 7.04
C GLU A 135 -2.11 -6.19 5.84
N TYR A 136 -1.81 -5.68 4.63
CA TYR A 136 -1.99 -6.39 3.37
C TYR A 136 -0.68 -7.07 3.03
N LYS A 137 -0.73 -8.37 2.77
CA LYS A 137 0.43 -9.11 2.27
C LYS A 137 0.10 -9.67 0.89
N LYS A 138 1.05 -9.54 -0.04
CA LYS A 138 0.93 -10.11 -1.38
C LYS A 138 1.16 -11.62 -1.32
N TYR A 139 0.28 -12.38 -1.94
CA TYR A 139 0.31 -13.84 -2.00
C TYR A 139 0.02 -14.29 -3.44
N GLY A 140 1.08 -14.41 -4.25
CA GLY A 140 0.92 -14.70 -5.67
C GLY A 140 0.07 -13.63 -6.38
N ASP A 141 -1.12 -14.04 -6.83
CA ASP A 141 -2.05 -13.20 -7.58
C ASP A 141 -3.06 -12.43 -6.72
N PHE A 142 -3.02 -12.61 -5.39
CA PHE A 142 -3.93 -11.97 -4.46
C PHE A 142 -3.20 -11.12 -3.42
N TYR A 143 -3.92 -10.16 -2.87
CA TYR A 143 -3.57 -9.51 -1.62
C TYR A 143 -4.50 -10.00 -0.52
N GLY A 144 -3.95 -10.44 0.60
CA GLY A 144 -4.72 -10.94 1.74
C GLY A 144 -4.61 -10.00 2.93
N ILE A 145 -5.76 -9.75 3.55
CA ILE A 145 -5.92 -8.92 4.75
C ILE A 145 -6.54 -9.79 5.81
N GLY A 146 -5.89 -9.86 6.97
CA GLY A 146 -6.39 -10.62 8.09
C GLY A 146 -5.26 -10.98 9.03
N ARG A 147 -5.56 -11.82 10.02
CA ARG A 147 -4.58 -12.20 11.04
C ARG A 147 -4.10 -13.61 10.82
N PHE A 148 -2.77 -13.77 10.77
CA PHE A 148 -2.17 -15.06 11.02
C PHE A 148 -1.97 -15.27 12.51
N LYS A 149 -2.05 -16.51 12.93
CA LYS A 149 -1.60 -16.96 14.24
C LYS A 149 -0.43 -17.91 14.05
N LYS A 150 0.62 -17.66 14.83
CA LYS A 150 1.77 -18.55 14.93
C LYS A 150 1.43 -19.72 15.83
N ASP A 151 1.85 -20.90 15.43
CA ASP A 151 1.83 -22.09 16.26
C ASP A 151 3.12 -22.88 16.05
N THR A 152 3.29 -23.95 16.81
CA THR A 152 4.45 -24.82 16.71
C THR A 152 4.01 -26.25 16.91
N TYR A 153 4.48 -27.15 16.05
CA TYR A 153 4.38 -28.58 16.31
C TYR A 153 5.77 -29.13 16.60
N LEU A 154 5.80 -30.19 17.41
CA LEU A 154 7.01 -30.92 17.72
C LEU A 154 7.06 -32.15 16.84
N PHE A 155 8.17 -32.29 16.14
CA PHE A 155 8.48 -33.45 15.36
C PHE A 155 9.40 -34.35 16.16
N CYS A 156 9.07 -35.64 16.25
CA CYS A 156 9.95 -36.62 16.89
C CYS A 156 10.87 -37.23 15.83
N GLY A 157 12.18 -37.12 16.04
CA GLY A 157 13.23 -37.77 15.27
C GLY A 157 14.35 -38.24 16.20
N LEU A 158 15.55 -38.48 15.66
CA LEU A 158 16.74 -38.73 16.49
C LEU A 158 17.02 -37.56 17.45
N ALA A 159 16.71 -36.34 17.02
CA ALA A 159 16.60 -35.15 17.84
C ALA A 159 15.19 -34.55 17.63
N PRO A 160 14.45 -34.18 18.69
CA PRO A 160 13.18 -33.49 18.55
C PRO A 160 13.37 -32.09 17.98
N ASP A 161 12.64 -31.77 16.91
CA ASP A 161 12.67 -30.46 16.26
C ASP A 161 11.33 -29.75 16.38
N SER A 162 11.36 -28.47 16.71
CA SER A 162 10.17 -27.63 16.77
C SER A 162 9.98 -26.88 15.45
N VAL A 163 8.88 -27.12 14.75
CA VAL A 163 8.59 -26.43 13.49
C VAL A 163 7.52 -25.37 13.74
N LYS A 164 7.91 -24.12 13.57
CA LYS A 164 7.01 -22.96 13.62
C LYS A 164 6.22 -22.89 12.33
N TYR A 165 4.92 -22.65 12.42
CA TYR A 165 4.08 -22.44 11.26
C TYR A 165 3.02 -21.37 11.56
N TRP A 166 2.37 -20.91 10.50
CA TRP A 166 1.34 -19.89 10.56
C TRP A 166 0.05 -20.41 9.94
N TYR A 167 -1.07 -20.05 10.54
CA TYR A 167 -2.41 -20.33 10.01
C TYR A 167 -3.28 -19.08 10.09
N LYS A 168 -4.25 -18.96 9.18
CA LYS A 168 -5.20 -17.83 9.12
C LYS A 168 -6.27 -17.97 10.19
N LYS A 169 -6.63 -16.87 10.87
CA LYS A 169 -7.70 -16.88 11.87
C LYS A 169 -8.53 -15.60 11.79
N GLY A 170 -9.84 -15.74 12.01
CA GLY A 170 -10.76 -14.62 12.12
C GLY A 170 -11.14 -14.06 10.76
N ASP A 171 -11.50 -12.78 10.72
CA ASP A 171 -11.99 -12.14 9.51
C ASP A 171 -10.86 -11.85 8.53
N TRP A 172 -11.16 -12.11 7.27
CA TRP A 172 -10.24 -12.00 6.17
C TRP A 172 -10.91 -11.39 4.96
N LYS A 173 -10.10 -10.67 4.19
CA LYS A 173 -10.48 -10.08 2.89
C LYS A 173 -9.37 -10.36 1.90
N PHE A 174 -9.75 -10.66 0.66
CA PHE A 174 -8.84 -10.90 -0.44
C PHE A 174 -9.14 -9.97 -1.60
N LEU A 175 -8.09 -9.39 -2.18
CA LEU A 175 -8.15 -8.56 -3.38
C LEU A 175 -7.39 -9.23 -4.52
N ASN A 176 -7.81 -9.02 -5.77
CA ASN A 176 -7.01 -9.38 -6.95
C ASN A 176 -5.87 -8.37 -7.20
N LYS A 177 -5.11 -8.56 -8.28
CA LYS A 177 -4.00 -7.67 -8.69
C LYS A 177 -4.47 -6.24 -8.96
N GLU A 178 -5.69 -6.10 -9.49
CA GLU A 178 -6.38 -4.86 -9.78
C GLU A 178 -6.99 -4.22 -8.52
N LYS A 179 -6.71 -4.76 -7.32
CA LYS A 179 -7.14 -4.28 -6.00
C LYS A 179 -8.66 -4.30 -5.80
N GLN A 180 -9.37 -5.11 -6.58
CA GLN A 180 -10.81 -5.35 -6.44
C GLN A 180 -11.05 -6.46 -5.42
N LEU A 181 -12.10 -6.31 -4.60
CA LEU A 181 -12.48 -7.34 -3.63
C LEU A 181 -12.93 -8.60 -4.38
N VAL A 182 -12.33 -9.74 -4.04
CA VAL A 182 -12.68 -11.05 -4.61
C VAL A 182 -13.31 -11.98 -3.59
N ALA A 183 -12.96 -11.84 -2.31
CA ALA A 183 -13.56 -12.63 -1.24
C ALA A 183 -13.46 -11.92 0.11
N GLU A 184 -14.48 -12.08 0.96
CA GLU A 184 -14.41 -11.73 2.38
C GLU A 184 -15.18 -12.74 3.24
N GLY A 185 -14.69 -13.01 4.45
CA GLY A 185 -15.32 -13.94 5.37
C GLY A 185 -14.44 -14.28 6.55
N THR A 186 -14.88 -15.23 7.36
CA THR A 186 -14.18 -15.63 8.59
C THR A 186 -13.57 -17.02 8.41
N PHE A 187 -12.25 -17.14 8.62
CA PHE A 187 -11.59 -18.45 8.68
C PHE A 187 -11.91 -19.15 10.00
N ASP A 188 -12.46 -20.35 9.88
CA ASP A 188 -12.50 -21.32 10.97
C ASP A 188 -11.15 -22.03 11.11
N VAL A 189 -10.82 -22.42 12.34
CA VAL A 189 -9.58 -23.12 12.67
C VAL A 189 -9.91 -24.55 13.00
N PHE A 190 -9.33 -25.47 12.25
CA PHE A 190 -9.45 -26.90 12.47
C PHE A 190 -8.12 -27.43 13.00
N THR A 191 -8.19 -28.52 13.76
CA THR A 191 -7.01 -29.25 14.22
C THR A 191 -7.10 -30.66 13.68
N ASP A 192 -6.06 -31.12 13.02
CA ASP A 192 -5.92 -32.51 12.57
C ASP A 192 -4.64 -33.11 13.15
N THR A 193 -4.55 -34.42 13.17
CA THR A 193 -3.40 -35.16 13.66
C THR A 193 -2.62 -35.74 12.48
N ILE A 194 -1.45 -35.18 12.21
CA ILE A 194 -0.60 -35.59 11.09
C ILE A 194 0.47 -36.56 11.58
N LYS A 195 0.71 -37.63 10.82
CA LYS A 195 1.85 -38.52 11.05
C LYS A 195 3.11 -37.93 10.43
N GLY A 196 4.09 -37.60 11.26
CA GLY A 196 5.36 -37.03 10.81
C GLY A 196 6.32 -38.04 10.21
N HIS A 197 7.36 -37.53 9.54
CA HIS A 197 8.56 -38.23 9.08
C HIS A 197 9.45 -38.78 10.23
N GLY A 198 8.85 -39.35 11.27
CA GLY A 198 9.55 -39.99 12.39
C GLY A 198 8.66 -40.97 13.16
N GLY A 199 7.50 -41.30 12.59
CA GLY A 199 6.54 -42.24 13.17
C GLY A 199 5.59 -41.63 14.19
N CYS A 200 5.90 -40.47 14.76
CA CYS A 200 5.04 -39.81 15.74
C CYS A 200 3.94 -38.95 15.10
N PHE A 201 2.81 -38.89 15.81
CA PHE A 201 1.68 -38.05 15.47
C PHE A 201 1.83 -36.69 16.15
N TYR A 202 1.49 -35.61 15.44
CA TYR A 202 1.45 -34.28 16.01
C TYR A 202 0.18 -33.53 15.59
N PRO A 203 -0.37 -32.67 16.47
CA PRO A 203 -1.49 -31.82 16.13
C PRO A 203 -1.03 -30.70 15.20
N TYR A 204 -1.79 -30.48 14.13
CA TYR A 204 -1.57 -29.42 13.16
C TYR A 204 -2.85 -28.62 12.97
N LYS A 205 -2.77 -27.30 13.18
CA LYS A 205 -3.88 -26.39 12.96
C LYS A 205 -3.85 -25.87 11.54
N TYR A 206 -5.01 -25.83 10.92
CA TYR A 206 -5.16 -25.27 9.59
C TYR A 206 -6.46 -24.50 9.46
N SER A 207 -6.50 -23.64 8.46
CA SER A 207 -7.63 -22.77 8.19
C SER A 207 -8.32 -23.27 6.95
N LYS A 208 -9.65 -23.32 6.99
CA LYS A 208 -10.47 -23.71 5.85
C LYS A 208 -11.57 -22.68 5.63
N ILE A 209 -11.94 -22.48 4.38
CA ILE A 209 -13.05 -21.63 3.98
C ILE A 209 -14.33 -22.47 4.03
N ASP A 210 -15.28 -22.02 4.86
CA ASP A 210 -16.67 -22.46 4.77
C ASP A 210 -17.42 -21.50 3.83
N THR A 211 -17.84 -21.98 2.66
CA THR A 211 -18.52 -21.14 1.66
C THR A 211 -19.81 -20.49 2.16
N LYS A 212 -20.38 -20.98 3.27
CA LYS A 212 -21.54 -20.34 3.93
C LYS A 212 -21.19 -19.10 4.75
N LYS A 213 -19.93 -18.98 5.19
CA LYS A 213 -19.41 -17.85 5.99
C LYS A 213 -18.62 -16.85 5.15
N TRP A 214 -18.56 -17.06 3.85
CA TRP A 214 -17.74 -16.29 2.92
C TRP A 214 -18.58 -15.74 1.78
N LYS A 215 -18.28 -14.51 1.40
CA LYS A 215 -18.82 -13.84 0.22
C LYS A 215 -17.73 -13.76 -0.83
N PHE A 216 -18.11 -14.02 -2.08
CA PHE A 216 -17.21 -13.96 -3.22
C PHE A 216 -17.78 -13.03 -4.26
N TYR A 217 -16.89 -12.35 -4.97
CA TYR A 217 -17.25 -11.29 -5.91
C TYR A 217 -16.63 -11.55 -7.28
N ASN A 218 -17.39 -11.27 -8.34
CA ASN A 218 -16.88 -11.27 -9.71
C ASN A 218 -16.18 -9.93 -10.04
N GLY A 219 -15.69 -9.78 -11.27
CA GLY A 219 -15.03 -8.56 -11.74
C GLY A 219 -15.92 -7.31 -11.74
N GLU A 220 -17.25 -7.49 -11.70
CA GLU A 220 -18.27 -6.44 -11.64
C GLU A 220 -18.71 -6.13 -10.19
N GLN A 221 -18.07 -6.74 -9.19
CA GLN A 221 -18.37 -6.61 -7.75
C GLN A 221 -19.75 -7.18 -7.34
N GLU A 222 -20.29 -8.11 -8.11
CA GLU A 222 -21.51 -8.84 -7.77
C GLU A 222 -21.20 -10.14 -7.04
N LEU A 223 -22.11 -10.56 -6.15
CA LEU A 223 -21.97 -11.83 -5.44
C LEU A 223 -22.00 -13.00 -6.41
N THR A 224 -21.02 -13.89 -6.28
CA THR A 224 -20.88 -15.05 -7.15
C THR A 224 -20.56 -16.31 -6.36
N THR A 225 -20.79 -17.47 -6.99
CA THR A 225 -20.36 -18.75 -6.45
C THR A 225 -18.88 -18.93 -6.76
N PRO A 226 -18.01 -19.18 -5.77
CA PRO A 226 -16.59 -19.36 -6.02
C PRO A 226 -16.30 -20.65 -6.78
N SER A 227 -15.24 -20.65 -7.58
CA SER A 227 -14.65 -21.89 -8.08
C SER A 227 -13.86 -22.59 -6.96
N LEU A 228 -13.78 -23.93 -7.02
CA LEU A 228 -12.94 -24.70 -6.09
C LEU A 228 -11.46 -24.31 -6.20
N SER A 229 -11.01 -23.93 -7.40
CA SER A 229 -9.66 -23.43 -7.63
C SER A 229 -9.38 -22.14 -6.85
N LEU A 230 -10.32 -21.18 -6.88
CA LEU A 230 -10.20 -19.94 -6.11
C LEU A 230 -10.13 -20.24 -4.61
N ILE A 231 -11.05 -21.07 -4.09
CA ILE A 231 -11.05 -21.47 -2.67
C ILE A 231 -9.69 -22.07 -2.29
N TYR A 232 -9.20 -23.03 -3.08
CA TYR A 232 -7.92 -23.69 -2.84
C TYR A 232 -6.76 -22.68 -2.81
N GLN A 233 -6.72 -21.76 -3.77
CA GLN A 233 -5.69 -20.72 -3.83
C GLN A 233 -5.71 -19.87 -2.56
N LEU A 234 -6.88 -19.36 -2.15
CA LEU A 234 -7.05 -18.52 -0.95
C LEU A 234 -6.68 -19.25 0.36
N GLU A 235 -7.04 -20.53 0.48
CA GLU A 235 -6.68 -21.38 1.63
C GLU A 235 -5.17 -21.61 1.71
N LYS A 236 -4.52 -21.87 0.57
CA LYS A 236 -3.09 -22.21 0.49
C LYS A 236 -2.14 -21.02 0.59
N LEU A 237 -2.61 -19.78 0.56
CA LEU A 237 -1.74 -18.61 0.73
C LEU A 237 -0.98 -18.70 2.06
N LYS A 238 0.36 -18.75 1.99
CA LYS A 238 1.25 -18.77 3.16
C LYS A 238 2.09 -17.49 3.14
N ILE A 239 2.55 -17.06 4.32
CA ILE A 239 3.66 -16.11 4.41
C ILE A 239 4.86 -16.81 3.77
N THR A 240 5.30 -16.35 2.60
CA THR A 240 6.61 -16.67 2.06
C THR A 240 7.60 -15.79 2.81
N ASP A 241 8.45 -16.42 3.63
CA ASP A 241 9.59 -15.77 4.28
C ASP A 241 10.67 -15.37 3.25
#